data_AF-A0A2K3KZU2-F1
#
_entry.id   AF-A0A2K3KZU2-F1
#
_cell.length_a   1.000
_cell.length_b   1.000
_cell.length_c   1.000
_cell.angle_alpha   90.00
_cell.angle_beta   90.00
_cell.angle_gamma   90.00
#
_symmetry.space_group_name_H-M   'P 1'
#
loop_
_entity.id
_entity.type
_entity.pdbx_description
1 polymer ?
#
loop_
_entity_poly.entity_id
_entity_poly.type
_entity_poly.pdbx_seq_one_letter_code
_entity_poly.pdbx_strand_id
1 'polypeptide(L)'
;VSKEGTTPFSYIIIDNHTKTRTCIFTEGYPPLVPKDLSRTKLLSALNGARVAYFDARMPATTLVIAQEAFRQNISILVDAERPREGLNDLLNLADYVVCSEKFPQASKSYHEAWTETSSIPRALVSIILRLPRLKFVIATLGKDGCIMLEKCADEDSHLEEADVDNSMKSLTMRKDDSIVMPTCFASNVTKFRAEGIGSVCGRLYFGTSEKIPPSELIDTTGAGDAFVGAVLYAICANFSPEKMLPFASYVVSSIRCNQNSNKLL
;
A
#
# COMPACT_ATOMS: atom_id res chain seq x y z
N VAL A 1 -16.81 18.53 -15.52
CA VAL A 1 -15.83 19.64 -15.39
C VAL A 1 -16.60 20.95 -15.44
N SER A 2 -16.29 21.94 -14.61
CA SER A 2 -16.92 23.27 -14.70
C SER A 2 -16.62 23.88 -16.08
N LYS A 3 -17.44 24.83 -16.55
CA LYS A 3 -17.27 25.41 -17.89
C LYS A 3 -15.90 26.07 -18.12
N GLU A 4 -15.25 26.53 -17.06
CA GLU A 4 -13.90 27.13 -17.07
C GLU A 4 -12.86 26.25 -16.37
N GLY A 5 -13.22 25.00 -16.06
CA GLY A 5 -12.36 24.11 -15.30
C GLY A 5 -11.33 23.40 -16.15
N THR A 6 -10.19 23.10 -15.55
CA THR A 6 -9.13 22.28 -16.12
C THR A 6 -9.07 20.94 -15.39
N THR A 7 -8.94 19.85 -16.14
CA THR A 7 -8.64 18.53 -15.59
C THR A 7 -7.16 18.51 -15.17
N PRO A 8 -6.79 17.83 -14.06
CA PRO A 8 -5.38 17.64 -13.73
C PRO A 8 -4.65 16.95 -14.88
N PHE A 9 -3.39 17.33 -15.08
CA PHE A 9 -2.53 16.70 -16.08
C PHE A 9 -1.13 16.48 -15.54
N SER A 10 -0.46 15.44 -16.03
CA SER A 10 0.91 15.08 -15.65
C SER A 10 1.80 15.04 -16.88
N TYR A 11 2.91 15.77 -16.85
CA TYR A 11 4.02 15.55 -17.77
C TYR A 11 5.01 14.58 -17.14
N ILE A 12 5.31 13.48 -17.85
CA ILE A 12 6.28 12.47 -17.40
C ILE A 12 7.51 12.58 -18.30
N ILE A 13 8.64 12.98 -17.70
CA ILE A 13 9.93 13.06 -18.37
C ILE A 13 10.74 11.84 -17.96
N ILE A 14 11.19 11.05 -18.95
CA ILE A 14 11.99 9.84 -18.73
C ILE A 14 13.43 10.12 -19.13
N ASP A 15 14.36 9.96 -18.19
CA ASP A 15 15.79 9.98 -18.48
C ASP A 15 16.26 8.57 -18.84
N ASN A 16 16.60 8.38 -20.11
CA ASN A 16 17.02 7.07 -20.62
C ASN A 16 18.40 6.63 -20.09
N HIS A 17 19.26 7.57 -19.68
CA HIS A 17 20.60 7.27 -19.17
C HIS A 17 20.54 6.85 -17.70
N THR A 18 19.88 7.64 -16.85
CA THR A 18 19.77 7.33 -15.42
C THR A 18 18.61 6.37 -15.08
N LYS A 19 17.74 6.08 -16.05
CA LYS A 19 16.51 5.27 -15.87
C LYS A 19 15.60 5.83 -14.78
N THR A 20 15.60 7.15 -14.62
CA THR A 20 14.73 7.87 -13.68
C THR A 20 13.59 8.56 -14.41
N ARG A 21 12.55 8.92 -13.66
CA ARG A 21 11.42 9.71 -14.16
C ARG A 21 11.19 10.92 -13.28
N THR A 22 10.81 12.02 -13.92
CA THR A 22 10.32 13.23 -13.25
C THR A 22 8.89 13.46 -13.68
N CYS A 23 7.97 13.50 -12.71
CA CYS A 23 6.57 13.83 -12.96
C CYS A 23 6.32 15.28 -12.56
N ILE A 24 5.91 16.10 -13.53
CA ILE A 24 5.43 17.47 -13.30
C ILE A 24 3.91 17.40 -13.31
N PHE A 25 3.31 17.52 -12.14
CA PHE A 25 1.86 17.47 -11.96
C PHE A 25 1.29 18.89 -11.93
N THR A 26 0.24 19.12 -12.71
CA THR A 26 -0.58 20.32 -12.62
C THR A 26 -1.95 19.94 -12.09
N GLU A 27 -2.35 20.60 -11.01
CA GLU A 27 -3.63 20.36 -10.36
C GLU A 27 -4.79 20.80 -11.25
N GLY A 28 -5.92 20.10 -11.14
CA GLY A 28 -7.16 20.52 -11.77
C GLY A 28 -7.74 21.73 -11.05
N TYR A 29 -8.43 22.59 -11.80
CA TYR A 29 -9.09 23.77 -11.25
C TYR A 29 -10.57 23.82 -11.69
N PRO A 30 -11.50 24.28 -10.83
CA PRO A 30 -11.33 24.45 -9.39
C PRO A 30 -11.14 23.10 -8.68
N PRO A 31 -10.42 23.08 -7.54
CA PRO A 31 -10.23 21.84 -6.79
C PRO A 31 -11.57 21.34 -6.23
N LEU A 32 -11.71 20.02 -6.11
CA LEU A 32 -12.83 19.45 -5.36
C LEU A 32 -12.65 19.79 -3.88
N VAL A 33 -13.63 20.48 -3.31
CA VAL A 33 -13.62 20.90 -1.90
C VAL A 33 -14.76 20.23 -1.12
N PRO A 34 -14.65 20.13 0.22
CA PRO A 34 -15.67 19.47 1.05
C PRO A 34 -17.11 19.94 0.80
N LYS A 35 -17.30 21.24 0.54
CA LYS A 35 -18.62 21.83 0.26
C LYS A 35 -19.28 21.33 -1.03
N ASP A 36 -18.52 20.76 -1.97
CA ASP A 36 -19.05 20.21 -3.22
C ASP A 36 -19.72 18.83 -3.01
N LEU A 37 -19.38 18.18 -1.89
CA LEU A 37 -19.83 16.86 -1.47
C LEU A 37 -21.05 16.98 -0.56
N SER A 38 -22.22 17.27 -1.14
CA SER A 38 -23.47 17.23 -0.38
C SER A 38 -23.72 15.82 0.18
N ARG A 39 -24.44 15.74 1.31
CA ARG A 39 -24.76 14.47 1.97
C ARG A 39 -25.36 13.45 1.00
N THR A 40 -26.29 13.87 0.14
CA THR A 40 -26.92 12.98 -0.86
C THR A 40 -25.92 12.43 -1.87
N LYS A 41 -24.96 13.24 -2.35
CA LYS A 41 -23.92 12.78 -3.27
C LYS A 41 -22.98 11.78 -2.58
N LEU A 42 -22.58 12.07 -1.34
CA LEU A 42 -21.74 11.18 -0.54
C LEU A 42 -22.41 9.81 -0.33
N LEU A 43 -23.65 9.80 0.15
CA LEU A 43 -24.42 8.57 0.35
C LEU A 43 -24.59 7.79 -0.95
N SER A 44 -24.88 8.47 -2.05
CA SER A 44 -25.02 7.83 -3.36
C SER A 44 -23.71 7.23 -3.87
N ALA A 45 -22.57 7.90 -3.64
CA ALA A 45 -21.27 7.43 -4.10
C ALA A 45 -20.78 6.20 -3.31
N LEU A 46 -21.18 6.09 -2.04
CA LEU A 46 -20.81 4.98 -1.15
C LEU A 46 -21.82 3.81 -1.19
N ASN A 47 -22.99 4.01 -1.79
CA ASN A 47 -24.02 2.98 -1.83
C ASN A 47 -23.53 1.71 -2.55
N GLY A 48 -23.57 0.58 -1.84
CA GLY A 48 -23.12 -0.71 -2.34
C GLY A 48 -21.59 -0.89 -2.40
N ALA A 49 -20.81 0.11 -1.98
CA ALA A 49 -19.36 -0.01 -1.90
C ALA A 49 -18.97 -0.99 -0.78
N ARG A 50 -18.09 -1.95 -1.09
CA ARG A 50 -17.50 -2.87 -0.10
C ARG A 50 -16.25 -2.31 0.54
N VAL A 51 -15.47 -1.57 -0.25
CA VAL A 51 -14.20 -0.97 0.15
C VAL A 51 -14.12 0.43 -0.44
N ALA A 52 -13.68 1.40 0.36
CA ALA A 52 -13.31 2.74 -0.09
C ALA A 52 -11.77 2.84 -0.17
N TYR A 53 -11.28 3.26 -1.33
CA TYR A 53 -9.84 3.42 -1.60
C TYR A 53 -9.46 4.90 -1.59
N PHE A 54 -8.31 5.21 -0.99
CA PHE A 54 -7.76 6.57 -0.95
C PHE A 54 -6.26 6.58 -1.27
N ASP A 55 -5.86 7.40 -2.23
CA ASP A 55 -4.46 7.61 -2.66
C ASP A 55 -3.69 8.65 -1.82
N ALA A 56 -4.34 9.18 -0.78
CA ALA A 56 -3.85 10.22 0.11
C ALA A 56 -3.38 11.54 -0.56
N ARG A 57 -3.79 11.83 -1.81
CA ARG A 57 -3.36 13.07 -2.51
C ARG A 57 -4.14 14.31 -2.11
N MET A 58 -5.41 14.16 -1.74
CA MET A 58 -6.32 15.26 -1.38
C MET A 58 -6.96 15.08 0.01
N PRO A 59 -6.16 15.03 1.09
CA PRO A 59 -6.60 14.55 2.41
C PRO A 59 -7.79 15.32 3.00
N ALA A 60 -7.82 16.65 2.91
CA ALA A 60 -8.93 17.43 3.48
C ALA A 60 -10.30 17.10 2.86
N THR A 61 -10.36 16.92 1.54
CA THR A 61 -11.60 16.59 0.83
C THR A 61 -11.94 15.11 0.97
N THR A 62 -10.94 14.22 0.87
CA THR A 62 -11.17 12.78 0.97
C THR A 62 -11.50 12.34 2.39
N LEU A 63 -11.06 13.07 3.42
CA LEU A 63 -11.39 12.78 4.82
C LEU A 63 -12.90 12.78 5.07
N VAL A 64 -13.66 13.69 4.44
CA VAL A 64 -15.13 13.71 4.57
C VAL A 64 -15.75 12.43 4.01
N ILE A 65 -15.22 11.92 2.89
CA ILE A 65 -15.66 10.67 2.28
C ILE A 65 -15.27 9.48 3.17
N ALA A 66 -14.04 9.47 3.70
CA ALA A 66 -13.53 8.42 4.57
C ALA A 66 -14.31 8.34 5.89
N GLN A 67 -14.66 9.48 6.49
CA GLN A 67 -15.48 9.55 7.69
C GLN A 67 -16.88 8.96 7.45
N GLU A 68 -17.51 9.28 6.31
CA GLU A 68 -18.82 8.71 5.99
C GLU A 68 -18.73 7.21 5.67
N ALA A 69 -17.70 6.77 4.94
CA ALA A 69 -17.44 5.35 4.70
C ALA A 69 -17.26 4.59 6.02
N PHE A 70 -16.47 5.15 6.94
CA PHE A 70 -16.27 4.60 8.27
C PHE A 70 -17.57 4.51 9.06
N ARG A 71 -18.42 5.54 9.04
CA ARG A 71 -19.74 5.52 9.70
C ARG A 71 -20.67 4.45 9.16
N GLN A 72 -20.53 4.08 7.88
CA GLN A 72 -21.30 3.04 7.22
C GLN A 72 -20.67 1.64 7.35
N ASN A 73 -19.58 1.49 8.11
CA ASN A 73 -18.79 0.26 8.22
C ASN A 73 -18.26 -0.27 6.87
N ILE A 74 -18.01 0.64 5.91
CA ILE A 74 -17.32 0.31 4.66
C ILE A 74 -15.83 0.20 4.98
N SER A 75 -15.19 -0.88 4.52
CA SER A 75 -13.77 -1.07 4.78
C SER A 75 -12.92 -0.02 4.05
N ILE A 76 -11.86 0.46 4.69
CA ILE A 76 -11.03 1.54 4.12
C ILE A 76 -9.62 1.01 3.82
N LEU A 77 -9.21 1.16 2.56
CA LEU A 77 -7.84 0.92 2.09
C LEU A 77 -7.17 2.25 1.77
N VAL A 78 -6.04 2.53 2.42
CA VAL A 78 -5.22 3.72 2.16
C VAL A 78 -3.91 3.32 1.49
N ASP A 79 -3.61 3.96 0.37
CA ASP A 79 -2.29 3.90 -0.26
C ASP A 79 -1.45 5.09 0.22
N ALA A 80 -0.48 4.78 1.09
CA ALA A 80 0.36 5.72 1.78
C ALA A 80 1.74 5.79 1.09
N GLU A 81 1.86 6.65 0.08
CA GLU A 81 3.10 6.79 -0.67
C GLU A 81 4.17 7.59 0.09
N ARG A 82 3.76 8.71 0.71
CA ARG A 82 4.65 9.61 1.47
C ARG A 82 3.91 10.38 2.57
N PRO A 83 4.59 10.81 3.64
CA PRO A 83 4.01 11.71 4.64
C PRO A 83 3.48 12.99 4.00
N ARG A 84 2.27 13.39 4.40
CA ARG A 84 1.60 14.63 3.97
C ARG A 84 0.69 15.12 5.09
N GLU A 85 0.40 16.43 5.08
CA GLU A 85 -0.59 17.03 5.97
C GLU A 85 -1.94 16.31 5.83
N GLY A 86 -2.60 16.00 6.95
CA GLY A 86 -3.91 15.33 6.97
C GLY A 86 -3.90 13.82 6.69
N LEU A 87 -2.76 13.21 6.34
CA LEU A 87 -2.67 11.76 6.13
C LEU A 87 -3.00 10.97 7.41
N ASN A 88 -2.59 11.46 8.58
CA ASN A 88 -2.82 10.77 9.85
C ASN A 88 -4.31 10.59 10.16
N ASP A 89 -5.13 11.60 9.87
CA ASP A 89 -6.58 11.52 10.09
C ASP A 89 -7.21 10.44 9.20
N LEU A 90 -6.72 10.30 7.96
CA LEU A 90 -7.15 9.24 7.04
C LEU A 90 -6.68 7.86 7.51
N LEU A 91 -5.42 7.73 7.95
CA LEU A 91 -4.86 6.47 8.45
C LEU A 91 -5.58 5.97 9.71
N ASN A 92 -6.03 6.86 10.59
CA ASN A 92 -6.82 6.50 11.78
C ASN A 92 -8.16 5.84 11.42
N LEU A 93 -8.64 6.02 10.19
CA LEU A 93 -9.87 5.40 9.69
C LEU A 93 -9.61 4.09 8.93
N ALA A 94 -8.37 3.76 8.61
CA ALA A 94 -8.02 2.65 7.72
C ALA A 94 -8.19 1.27 8.38
N ASP A 95 -8.69 0.32 7.60
CA ASP A 95 -8.64 -1.12 7.91
C ASP A 95 -7.42 -1.77 7.26
N TYR A 96 -6.96 -1.22 6.13
CA TYR A 96 -5.85 -1.72 5.34
C TYR A 96 -4.95 -0.57 4.90
N VAL A 97 -3.64 -0.78 4.93
CA VAL A 97 -2.65 0.15 4.40
C VAL A 97 -1.72 -0.56 3.44
N VAL A 98 -1.49 0.03 2.28
CA VAL A 98 -0.38 -0.33 1.40
C VAL A 98 0.55 0.87 1.30
N CYS A 99 1.85 0.64 1.36
CA CYS A 99 2.84 1.70 1.26
C CYS A 99 4.08 1.24 0.48
N SER A 100 4.93 2.19 0.11
CA SER A 100 6.27 1.87 -0.39
C SER A 100 7.26 1.71 0.77
N GLU A 101 8.39 1.04 0.54
CA GLU A 101 9.50 0.96 1.51
C GLU A 101 9.97 2.34 2.03
N LYS A 102 9.75 3.41 1.25
CA LYS A 102 10.18 4.78 1.58
C LYS A 102 9.19 5.55 2.43
N PHE A 103 7.94 5.11 2.52
CA PHE A 103 6.94 5.76 3.37
C PHE A 103 7.29 5.65 4.87
N PRO A 104 7.55 4.44 5.40
CA PRO A 104 7.87 4.30 6.80
C PRO A 104 9.25 4.85 7.17
N GLN A 105 10.21 4.91 6.25
CA GLN A 105 11.60 5.27 6.55
C GLN A 105 11.95 6.66 6.02
N ALA A 106 12.80 7.41 6.73
CA ALA A 106 13.33 8.67 6.20
C ALA A 106 14.11 8.36 4.92
N SER A 107 13.94 9.17 3.88
CA SER A 107 14.66 8.99 2.63
C SER A 107 15.32 10.30 2.21
N LYS A 108 16.33 10.24 1.34
CA LYS A 108 16.97 11.45 0.81
C LYS A 108 15.98 12.42 0.12
N SER A 109 14.83 11.90 -0.30
CA SER A 109 13.77 12.67 -0.96
C SER A 109 12.76 13.28 0.02
N TYR A 110 12.71 12.81 1.27
CA TYR A 110 11.74 13.24 2.28
C TYR A 110 12.42 13.33 3.65
N HIS A 111 12.54 14.54 4.19
CA HIS A 111 13.21 14.78 5.47
C HIS A 111 12.49 14.17 6.68
N GLU A 112 11.24 13.72 6.53
CA GLU A 112 10.43 13.12 7.58
C GLU A 112 10.08 11.68 7.23
N ALA A 113 10.45 10.74 8.11
CA ALA A 113 9.93 9.38 8.08
C ALA A 113 8.55 9.36 8.74
N TRP A 114 7.61 8.54 8.25
CA TRP A 114 6.40 8.30 9.05
C TRP A 114 6.74 7.48 10.32
N THR A 115 7.74 6.60 10.24
CA THR A 115 8.27 5.85 11.40
C THR A 115 9.77 6.10 11.56
N GLU A 116 10.24 6.41 12.76
CA GLU A 116 11.68 6.59 13.02
C GLU A 116 12.39 5.24 13.24
N THR A 117 12.12 4.25 12.38
CA THR A 117 12.55 2.87 12.58
C THR A 117 13.65 2.45 11.60
N SER A 118 14.49 1.51 12.04
CA SER A 118 15.69 1.08 11.31
C SER A 118 15.44 0.03 10.22
N SER A 119 14.27 -0.60 10.18
CA SER A 119 13.94 -1.66 9.23
C SER A 119 12.45 -1.67 8.87
N ILE A 120 12.11 -2.20 7.69
CA ILE A 120 10.72 -2.32 7.24
C ILE A 120 9.87 -3.19 8.19
N PRO A 121 10.32 -4.38 8.65
CA PRO A 121 9.51 -5.20 9.55
C PRO A 121 9.16 -4.48 10.86
N ARG A 122 10.11 -3.75 11.45
CA ARG A 122 9.86 -2.91 12.64
C ARG A 122 8.91 -1.76 12.35
N ALA A 123 9.02 -1.16 11.17
CA ALA A 123 8.09 -0.13 10.75
C ALA A 123 6.65 -0.65 10.67
N LEU A 124 6.44 -1.86 10.14
CA LEU A 124 5.11 -2.47 10.08
C LEU A 124 4.52 -2.67 11.49
N VAL A 125 5.34 -3.13 12.44
CA VAL A 125 4.93 -3.23 13.86
C VAL A 125 4.55 -1.86 14.41
N SER A 126 5.37 -0.82 14.16
CA SER A 126 5.09 0.55 14.59
C SER A 126 3.78 1.10 14.00
N ILE A 127 3.52 0.83 12.71
CA ILE A 127 2.27 1.21 12.03
C ILE A 127 1.06 0.55 12.69
N ILE A 128 1.09 -0.76 12.94
CA ILE A 128 -0.04 -1.45 13.57
C ILE A 128 -0.28 -0.97 15.01
N LEU A 129 0.78 -0.69 15.77
CA LEU A 129 0.65 -0.18 17.13
C LEU A 129 0.07 1.24 17.17
N ARG A 130 0.40 2.09 16.19
CA ARG A 130 -0.15 3.44 16.05
C ARG A 130 -1.56 3.46 15.50
N LEU A 131 -1.97 2.42 14.76
CA LEU A 131 -3.28 2.32 14.10
C LEU A 131 -4.04 1.08 14.63
N PRO A 132 -4.68 1.14 15.81
CA PRO A 132 -5.23 -0.03 16.49
C PRO A 132 -6.29 -0.81 15.70
N ARG A 133 -6.98 -0.15 14.76
CA ARG A 133 -7.99 -0.77 13.90
C ARG A 133 -7.42 -1.54 12.71
N LEU A 134 -6.16 -1.32 12.39
CA LEU A 134 -5.56 -1.85 11.19
C LEU A 134 -5.54 -3.37 11.22
N LYS A 135 -6.11 -3.99 10.18
CA LYS A 135 -6.13 -5.44 10.00
C LYS A 135 -4.83 -5.93 9.39
N PHE A 136 -4.29 -5.20 8.43
CA PHE A 136 -2.95 -5.45 7.92
C PHE A 136 -2.30 -4.20 7.31
N VAL A 137 -0.98 -4.24 7.21
CA VAL A 137 -0.17 -3.31 6.43
C VAL A 137 0.73 -4.08 5.46
N ILE A 138 0.86 -3.57 4.23
CA ILE A 138 1.77 -4.08 3.21
C ILE A 138 2.78 -3.00 2.83
N ALA A 139 4.07 -3.34 2.84
CA ALA A 139 5.12 -2.52 2.23
C ALA A 139 5.62 -3.18 0.94
N THR A 140 5.58 -2.44 -0.16
CA THR A 140 6.17 -2.85 -1.44
C THR A 140 7.67 -2.54 -1.46
N LEU A 141 8.46 -3.50 -1.94
CA LEU A 141 9.93 -3.49 -1.98
C LEU A 141 10.48 -3.50 -3.41
N GLY A 142 9.69 -3.03 -4.39
CA GLY A 142 10.07 -3.03 -5.80
C GLY A 142 10.38 -4.43 -6.33
N LYS A 143 11.61 -4.64 -6.82
CA LYS A 143 12.08 -5.92 -7.39
C LYS A 143 12.26 -7.03 -6.36
N ASP A 144 12.18 -6.69 -5.07
CA ASP A 144 12.36 -7.64 -3.98
C ASP A 144 11.00 -8.10 -3.41
N GLY A 145 9.88 -7.65 -4.02
CA GLY A 145 8.53 -8.11 -3.72
C GLY A 145 7.81 -7.22 -2.71
N CYS A 146 7.23 -7.82 -1.67
CA CYS A 146 6.51 -7.11 -0.62
C CYS A 146 6.59 -7.84 0.72
N ILE A 147 6.37 -7.09 1.81
CA ILE A 147 6.20 -7.62 3.16
C ILE A 147 4.83 -7.21 3.65
N MET A 148 4.11 -8.13 4.25
CA MET A 148 2.82 -7.86 4.89
C MET A 148 2.85 -8.32 6.34
N LEU A 149 2.32 -7.48 7.23
CA LEU A 149 2.05 -7.86 8.62
C LEU A 149 0.54 -7.81 8.83
N GLU A 150 -0.03 -8.98 9.08
CA GLU A 150 -1.43 -9.16 9.44
C GLU A 150 -1.56 -9.17 10.97
N LYS A 151 -2.49 -8.36 11.49
CA LYS A 151 -2.81 -8.33 12.92
C LYS A 151 -3.74 -9.49 13.26
N CYS A 152 -3.39 -10.26 14.28
CA CYS A 152 -4.23 -11.33 14.83
C CYS A 152 -4.76 -10.93 16.21
N ALA A 153 -5.83 -11.59 16.65
CA ALA A 153 -6.35 -11.39 18.00
C ALA A 153 -5.33 -11.89 19.02
N ASP A 154 -5.16 -11.14 20.11
CA ASP A 154 -4.25 -11.45 21.21
C ASP A 154 -4.99 -12.36 22.22
N GLU A 155 -5.41 -13.54 21.77
CA GLU A 155 -6.22 -14.46 22.58
C GLU A 155 -5.37 -15.35 23.50
N ASP A 156 -4.07 -15.49 23.24
CA ASP A 156 -3.17 -16.35 24.01
C ASP A 156 -1.98 -15.56 24.60
N SER A 157 -2.01 -15.32 25.91
CA SER A 157 -0.91 -14.73 26.68
C SER A 157 0.39 -15.58 26.71
N HIS A 158 0.40 -16.72 26.03
CA HIS A 158 1.48 -17.71 26.03
C HIS A 158 2.25 -17.81 24.70
N LEU A 159 1.91 -17.00 23.69
CA LEU A 159 2.68 -16.98 22.45
C LEU A 159 4.11 -16.51 22.72
N GLU A 160 5.10 -17.32 22.32
CA GLU A 160 6.51 -16.95 22.41
C GLU A 160 6.78 -15.67 21.63
N GLU A 161 7.55 -14.74 22.21
CA GLU A 161 7.92 -13.53 21.49
C GLU A 161 9.04 -13.81 20.47
N ALA A 162 8.78 -13.48 19.21
CA ALA A 162 9.75 -13.58 18.14
C ALA A 162 10.23 -12.19 17.71
N ASP A 163 11.54 -12.01 17.57
CA ASP A 163 12.08 -10.79 16.97
C ASP A 163 11.62 -10.68 15.50
N VAL A 164 11.04 -9.54 15.14
CA VAL A 164 10.41 -9.33 13.83
C VAL A 164 11.44 -9.34 12.69
N ASP A 165 12.65 -8.83 12.93
CA ASP A 165 13.72 -8.79 11.92
C ASP A 165 14.27 -10.19 11.64
N ASN A 166 14.49 -10.98 12.70
CA ASN A 166 14.94 -12.37 12.57
C ASN A 166 13.89 -13.25 11.89
N SER A 167 12.61 -13.03 12.21
CA SER A 167 11.49 -13.71 11.55
C SER A 167 11.44 -13.38 10.07
N MET A 168 11.62 -12.11 9.71
CA MET A 168 11.70 -11.68 8.31
C MET A 168 12.87 -12.33 7.58
N LYS A 169 14.07 -12.35 8.17
CA LYS A 169 15.25 -13.01 7.58
C LYS A 169 14.98 -14.49 7.31
N SER A 170 14.39 -15.20 8.29
CA SER A 170 14.03 -16.61 8.14
C SER A 170 13.05 -16.85 6.99
N LEU A 171 12.05 -15.97 6.80
CA LEU A 171 11.11 -16.06 5.69
C LEU A 171 11.79 -15.82 4.34
N THR A 172 12.62 -14.78 4.22
CA THR A 172 13.32 -14.47 2.95
C THR A 172 14.26 -15.61 2.52
N MET A 173 14.86 -16.33 3.46
CA MET A 173 15.72 -17.49 3.15
C MET A 173 14.97 -18.68 2.51
N ARG A 174 13.62 -18.70 2.58
CA ARG A 174 12.81 -19.73 1.93
C ARG A 174 12.59 -19.46 0.44
N LYS A 175 12.96 -18.28 -0.04
CA LYS A 175 12.87 -17.92 -1.45
C LYS A 175 13.77 -18.83 -2.28
N ASP A 176 13.17 -19.45 -3.29
CA ASP A 176 13.89 -20.15 -4.34
C ASP A 176 14.06 -19.23 -5.55
N ASP A 177 15.31 -18.88 -5.86
CA ASP A 177 15.63 -18.00 -6.97
C ASP A 177 15.44 -18.65 -8.36
N SER A 178 15.20 -19.97 -8.44
CA SER A 178 14.85 -20.64 -9.68
C SER A 178 13.37 -20.45 -10.08
N ILE A 179 12.51 -20.11 -9.11
CA ILE A 179 11.08 -19.91 -9.35
C ILE A 179 10.86 -18.50 -9.91
N VAL A 180 10.35 -18.44 -11.14
CA VAL A 180 10.03 -17.17 -11.83
C VAL A 180 8.72 -16.57 -11.30
N MET A 181 7.72 -17.42 -11.06
CA MET A 181 6.39 -16.99 -10.64
C MET A 181 6.38 -16.43 -9.21
N PRO A 182 5.57 -15.39 -8.94
CA PRO A 182 5.40 -14.88 -7.58
C PRO A 182 4.93 -15.96 -6.61
N THR A 183 5.53 -16.00 -5.42
CA THR A 183 5.20 -16.91 -4.32
C THR A 183 5.02 -16.11 -3.04
N CYS A 184 4.39 -16.73 -2.03
CA CYS A 184 4.20 -16.12 -0.73
C CYS A 184 4.60 -17.10 0.38
N PHE A 185 5.40 -16.60 1.32
CA PHE A 185 5.84 -17.34 2.50
C PHE A 185 5.23 -16.69 3.74
N ALA A 186 4.67 -17.52 4.61
CA ALA A 186 4.04 -17.09 5.85
C ALA A 186 4.81 -17.62 7.07
N SER A 187 4.85 -16.81 8.13
CA SER A 187 5.24 -17.28 9.46
C SER A 187 4.07 -18.01 10.14
N ASN A 188 4.36 -18.64 11.28
CA ASN A 188 3.30 -18.95 12.23
C ASN A 188 2.71 -17.66 12.82
N VAL A 189 1.50 -17.74 13.38
CA VAL A 189 0.98 -16.64 14.22
C VAL A 189 1.82 -16.62 15.48
N THR A 190 2.36 -15.46 15.82
CA THR A 190 3.18 -15.27 17.00
C THR A 190 3.17 -13.81 17.43
N LYS A 191 3.79 -13.51 18.57
CA LYS A 191 3.95 -12.16 19.08
C LYS A 191 5.26 -11.57 18.56
N PHE A 192 5.16 -10.72 17.54
CA PHE A 192 6.33 -10.07 16.95
C PHE A 192 6.79 -8.90 17.80
N ARG A 193 7.99 -9.01 18.36
CA ARG A 193 8.67 -7.94 19.10
C ARG A 193 9.51 -7.11 18.13
N ALA A 194 9.32 -5.80 18.20
CA ALA A 194 10.20 -4.80 17.61
C ALA A 194 10.84 -3.99 18.74
N GLU A 195 12.14 -4.18 18.93
CA GLU A 195 12.86 -3.59 20.07
C GLU A 195 12.72 -2.06 20.13
N GLY A 196 12.49 -1.52 21.32
CA GLY A 196 12.25 -0.08 21.52
C GLY A 196 10.93 0.47 20.95
N ILE A 197 10.09 -0.37 20.34
CA ILE A 197 8.81 0.03 19.74
C ILE A 197 7.65 -0.64 20.49
N GLY A 198 7.67 -1.97 20.59
CA GLY A 198 6.60 -2.74 21.21
C GLY A 198 6.45 -4.12 20.58
N SER A 199 5.31 -4.75 20.79
CA SER A 199 5.01 -6.08 20.26
C SER A 199 3.57 -6.18 19.76
N VAL A 200 3.36 -7.02 18.75
CA VAL A 200 2.04 -7.24 18.14
C VAL A 200 1.82 -8.72 17.84
N CYS A 201 0.66 -9.24 18.21
CA CYS A 201 0.22 -10.57 17.77
C CYS A 201 -0.16 -10.51 16.30
N GLY A 202 0.42 -11.38 15.49
CA GLY A 202 0.17 -11.34 14.06
C GLY A 202 0.85 -12.45 13.28
N ARG A 203 0.74 -12.34 11.97
CA ARG A 203 1.44 -13.18 11.01
C ARG A 203 2.21 -12.32 10.01
N LEU A 204 3.47 -12.69 9.79
CA LEU A 204 4.34 -12.03 8.84
C LEU A 204 4.36 -12.80 7.52
N TYR A 205 4.29 -12.05 6.43
CA TYR A 205 4.23 -12.57 5.07
C TYR A 205 5.32 -11.92 4.22
N PHE A 206 5.98 -12.74 3.40
CA PHE A 206 6.89 -12.30 2.37
C PHE A 206 6.39 -12.76 1.01
N GLY A 207 5.99 -11.81 0.16
CA GLY A 207 5.59 -12.08 -1.22
C GLY A 207 6.73 -11.74 -2.18
N THR A 208 7.13 -12.68 -3.05
CA THR A 208 8.15 -12.40 -4.07
C THR A 208 7.54 -11.63 -5.24
N SER A 209 8.38 -10.89 -5.97
CA SER A 209 8.03 -10.37 -7.29
C SER A 209 8.41 -11.37 -8.38
N GLU A 210 7.75 -11.28 -9.53
CA GLU A 210 8.16 -12.01 -10.73
C GLU A 210 9.55 -11.55 -11.20
N LYS A 211 10.37 -12.50 -11.65
CA LYS A 211 11.67 -12.20 -12.25
C LYS A 211 11.49 -11.84 -13.72
N ILE A 212 11.44 -10.53 -14.00
CA ILE A 212 11.35 -10.00 -15.36
C ILE A 212 12.79 -9.76 -15.89
N PRO A 213 13.18 -10.35 -17.03
CA PRO A 213 14.46 -10.05 -17.66
C PRO A 213 14.62 -8.55 -17.96
N PRO A 214 15.82 -7.96 -17.82
CA PRO A 214 16.04 -6.54 -18.13
C PRO A 214 15.62 -6.13 -19.56
N SER A 215 15.69 -7.06 -20.52
CA SER A 215 15.25 -6.84 -21.91
C SER A 215 13.73 -6.69 -22.06
N GLU A 216 12.96 -7.21 -21.11
CA GLU A 216 11.49 -7.16 -21.11
C GLU A 216 10.95 -6.06 -20.17
N LEU A 217 11.82 -5.46 -19.36
CA LEU A 217 11.46 -4.39 -18.46
C LEU A 217 11.38 -3.04 -19.21
N ILE A 218 10.20 -2.73 -19.71
CA ILE A 218 9.92 -1.50 -20.47
C ILE A 218 9.79 -0.28 -19.55
N ASP A 219 8.87 -0.34 -18.57
CA ASP A 219 8.60 0.75 -17.64
C ASP A 219 8.16 0.22 -16.26
N THR A 220 8.48 0.95 -15.21
CA THR A 220 8.06 0.68 -13.83
C THR A 220 6.90 1.56 -13.34
N THR A 221 6.46 2.53 -14.14
CA THR A 221 5.38 3.47 -13.82
C THR A 221 4.05 2.74 -13.62
N GLY A 222 3.32 3.17 -12.59
CA GLY A 222 2.03 2.58 -12.22
C GLY A 222 2.11 1.19 -11.59
N ALA A 223 3.29 0.62 -11.34
CA ALA A 223 3.38 -0.71 -10.73
C ALA A 223 2.90 -0.76 -9.29
N GLY A 224 3.16 0.28 -8.50
CA GLY A 224 2.56 0.41 -7.17
C GLY A 224 1.03 0.46 -7.27
N ASP A 225 0.51 1.31 -8.16
CA ASP A 225 -0.93 1.46 -8.41
C ASP A 225 -1.57 0.13 -8.85
N ALA A 226 -0.92 -0.62 -9.75
CA ALA A 226 -1.37 -1.94 -10.19
C ALA A 226 -1.39 -2.96 -9.04
N PHE A 227 -0.35 -2.96 -8.21
CA PHE A 227 -0.29 -3.81 -7.01
C PHE A 227 -1.43 -3.48 -6.04
N VAL A 228 -1.63 -2.19 -5.74
CA VAL A 228 -2.70 -1.70 -4.86
C VAL A 228 -4.08 -2.04 -5.42
N GLY A 229 -4.29 -1.87 -6.73
CA GLY A 229 -5.53 -2.26 -7.40
C GLY A 229 -5.81 -3.77 -7.30
N ALA A 230 -4.77 -4.60 -7.40
CA ALA A 230 -4.89 -6.04 -7.21
C ALA A 230 -5.18 -6.42 -5.75
N VAL A 231 -4.58 -5.72 -4.79
CA VAL A 231 -4.92 -5.87 -3.36
C VAL A 231 -6.37 -5.47 -3.09
N LEU A 232 -6.84 -4.35 -3.65
CA LEU A 232 -8.23 -3.89 -3.54
C LEU A 232 -9.21 -4.95 -4.09
N TYR A 233 -8.88 -5.53 -5.25
CA TYR A 233 -9.65 -6.64 -5.82
C TYR A 233 -9.64 -7.86 -4.90
N ALA A 234 -8.47 -8.26 -4.40
CA ALA A 234 -8.30 -9.42 -3.52
C ALA A 234 -9.08 -9.28 -2.21
N ILE A 235 -9.12 -8.08 -1.61
CA ILE A 235 -9.97 -7.78 -0.45
C ILE A 235 -11.44 -7.98 -0.81
N CYS A 236 -11.90 -7.41 -1.93
CA CYS A 236 -13.27 -7.57 -2.41
C CYS A 236 -13.66 -9.02 -2.72
N ALA A 237 -12.68 -9.85 -3.11
CA ALA A 237 -12.84 -11.26 -3.45
C ALA A 237 -12.54 -12.21 -2.27
N ASN A 238 -12.27 -11.68 -1.07
CA ASN A 238 -11.93 -12.44 0.14
C ASN A 238 -10.76 -13.44 -0.08
N PHE A 239 -9.72 -13.02 -0.79
CA PHE A 239 -8.51 -13.84 -0.93
C PHE A 239 -7.75 -13.88 0.39
N SER A 240 -7.19 -15.06 0.74
CA SER A 240 -6.21 -15.14 1.81
C SER A 240 -4.92 -14.39 1.42
N PRO A 241 -4.10 -13.94 2.38
CA PRO A 241 -2.83 -13.28 2.08
C PRO A 241 -1.91 -14.09 1.14
N GLU A 242 -1.89 -15.42 1.29
CA GLU A 242 -1.08 -16.34 0.47
C GLU A 242 -1.53 -16.38 -0.99
N LYS A 243 -2.81 -16.05 -1.27
CA LYS A 243 -3.33 -15.89 -2.63
C LYS A 243 -3.23 -14.44 -3.10
N MET A 244 -3.44 -13.48 -2.20
CA MET A 244 -3.44 -12.04 -2.47
C MET A 244 -2.08 -11.56 -2.95
N LEU A 245 -1.00 -11.85 -2.21
CA LEU A 245 0.32 -11.29 -2.52
C LEU A 245 0.89 -11.80 -3.86
N PRO A 246 0.85 -13.11 -4.17
CA PRO A 246 1.29 -13.59 -5.48
C PRO A 246 0.43 -13.05 -6.62
N PHE A 247 -0.90 -12.96 -6.43
CA PHE A 247 -1.80 -12.37 -7.41
C PHE A 247 -1.44 -10.91 -7.69
N ALA A 248 -1.22 -10.10 -6.65
CA ALA A 248 -0.86 -8.70 -6.81
C ALA A 248 0.49 -8.53 -7.51
N SER A 249 1.51 -9.31 -7.13
CA SER A 249 2.81 -9.35 -7.81
C SER A 249 2.69 -9.76 -9.28
N TYR A 250 1.82 -10.71 -9.60
CA TYR A 250 1.59 -11.18 -10.97
C TYR A 250 0.86 -10.14 -11.84
N VAL A 251 -0.11 -9.41 -11.27
CA VAL A 251 -0.77 -8.32 -11.99
C VAL A 251 0.26 -7.26 -12.40
N VAL A 252 1.20 -6.92 -11.52
CA VAL A 252 2.29 -5.97 -11.83
C VAL A 252 3.14 -6.42 -13.01
N SER A 253 3.58 -7.68 -13.03
CA SER A 253 4.40 -8.20 -14.14
C SER A 253 3.63 -8.29 -15.44
N SER A 254 2.38 -8.76 -15.40
CA SER A 254 1.54 -8.90 -16.60
C SER A 254 1.29 -7.57 -17.32
N ILE A 255 1.17 -6.46 -16.58
CA ILE A 255 0.97 -5.12 -17.16
C ILE A 255 2.27 -4.58 -17.77
N ARG A 256 3.43 -4.93 -17.20
CA ARG A 256 4.74 -4.46 -17.69
C ARG A 256 5.22 -5.18 -18.95
N CYS A 257 4.98 -6.48 -19.06
CA CYS A 257 5.35 -7.24 -20.25
C CYS A 257 4.46 -6.94 -21.47
N ASN A 258 3.28 -6.34 -21.27
CA ASN A 258 2.27 -6.12 -22.33
C ASN A 258 2.19 -4.67 -22.86
N GLN A 259 3.15 -3.80 -22.51
CA GLN A 259 3.20 -2.42 -23.01
C GLN A 259 3.62 -2.28 -24.49
N ASN A 260 3.37 -3.29 -25.33
CA ASN A 260 3.15 -3.09 -26.77
C ASN A 260 1.73 -2.58 -27.09
N SER A 261 0.87 -2.40 -26.08
CA SER A 261 -0.48 -1.89 -26.26
C SER A 261 -0.58 -0.46 -25.74
N ASN A 262 -0.67 0.48 -26.67
CA ASN A 262 -1.13 1.85 -26.43
C ASN A 262 -2.34 1.87 -25.47
N LYS A 263 -2.12 2.22 -24.21
CA LYS A 263 -3.18 2.74 -23.34
C LYS A 263 -2.64 3.97 -22.61
N LEU A 264 -2.62 5.06 -23.37
CA LEU A 264 -2.94 6.38 -22.84
C LEU A 264 -4.35 6.28 -22.25
N LEU A 265 -4.49 6.60 -20.97
CA LEU A 265 -5.71 7.21 -20.44
C LEU A 265 -5.40 8.68 -20.17
#